data_AF-A0A7J9YZG7-F1
#
_entry.id   AF-A0A7J9YZG7-F1
#
_cell.length_a   1.000
_cell.length_b   1.000
_cell.length_c   1.000
_cell.angle_alpha   90.00
_cell.angle_beta   90.00
_cell.angle_gamma   90.00
#
_symmetry.space_group_name_H-M   'P 1'
#
loop_
_entity.id
_entity.type
_entity.pdbx_description
1 polymer ?
#
loop_
_entity_poly.entity_id
_entity_poly.type
_entity_poly.pdbx_seq_one_letter_code
_entity_poly.pdbx_strand_id
1 'polypeptide(L)'
;MADRIVVAEGLTKSFDSLRVLRDIDLAVERGQVICIVGPSGSGKSTLLRCINLLERPDSGRVVVDGVELTDPDTDIDAARRTIGMLFQAFNLFSHLTVLDNVAIAQRKVLKRTKTHAYEVARATLAKVGLSDKETAMPAQLSGGQQQRAAI
;
A
#
# COMPACT_ATOMS: atom_id res chain seq x y z
N MET A 1 9.23 7.86 -25.04
CA MET A 1 8.74 6.57 -24.52
C MET A 1 7.92 6.88 -23.28
N ALA A 2 6.74 6.26 -23.12
CA ALA A 2 5.90 6.48 -21.93
C ALA A 2 6.60 5.95 -20.68
N ASP A 3 6.75 6.78 -19.64
CA ASP A 3 7.32 6.41 -18.35
C ASP A 3 6.27 5.64 -17.51
N ARG A 4 6.10 4.36 -17.83
CA ARG A 4 5.14 3.47 -17.14
C ARG A 4 5.69 3.09 -15.76
N ILE A 5 4.95 3.48 -14.72
CA ILE A 5 5.31 3.24 -13.32
C ILE A 5 4.68 1.97 -12.75
N VAL A 6 3.50 1.59 -13.24
CA VAL A 6 2.84 0.33 -12.90
C VAL A 6 2.41 -0.34 -14.20
N VAL A 7 2.74 -1.62 -14.33
CA VAL A 7 2.33 -2.47 -15.44
C VAL A 7 1.81 -3.79 -14.88
N ALA A 8 0.60 -4.17 -15.27
CA ALA A 8 0.03 -5.49 -15.06
C ALA A 8 -0.35 -6.05 -16.43
N GLU A 9 0.11 -7.26 -16.73
CA GLU A 9 -0.06 -7.90 -18.03
C GLU A 9 -0.66 -9.30 -17.84
N GLY A 10 -1.79 -9.55 -18.49
CA GLY A 10 -2.48 -10.84 -18.49
C GLY A 10 -2.82 -11.40 -17.11
N LEU A 11 -3.18 -10.53 -16.16
CA LEU A 11 -3.43 -10.97 -14.78
C LEU A 11 -4.68 -11.83 -14.68
N THR A 12 -4.53 -13.03 -14.14
CA THR A 12 -5.64 -13.88 -13.74
C THR A 12 -5.59 -14.19 -12.25
N LYS A 13 -6.77 -14.36 -11.65
CA LYS A 13 -6.89 -14.76 -10.24
C LYS A 13 -8.21 -15.43 -9.98
N SER A 14 -8.14 -16.57 -9.30
CA SER A 14 -9.27 -17.36 -8.85
C SER A 14 -9.12 -17.65 -7.35
N PHE A 15 -10.26 -17.78 -6.68
CA PHE A 15 -10.35 -18.32 -5.33
C PHE A 15 -11.25 -19.54 -5.41
N ASP A 16 -10.67 -20.71 -5.19
CA ASP A 16 -11.32 -22.01 -5.47
C ASP A 16 -11.87 -22.04 -6.91
N SER A 17 -13.17 -22.27 -7.07
CA SER A 17 -13.84 -22.27 -8.38
C SER A 17 -14.24 -20.89 -8.89
N LEU A 18 -14.12 -19.84 -8.07
CA LEU A 18 -14.55 -18.49 -8.42
C LEU A 18 -13.42 -17.73 -9.13
N ARG A 19 -13.59 -17.50 -10.44
CA ARG A 19 -12.67 -16.70 -11.25
C ARG A 19 -12.96 -15.21 -11.10
N VAL A 20 -12.08 -14.49 -10.41
CA VAL A 20 -12.22 -13.07 -10.05
C VAL A 20 -11.55 -12.14 -11.06
N LEU A 21 -10.29 -12.39 -11.44
CA LEU A 21 -9.59 -11.65 -12.50
C LEU A 21 -9.47 -12.54 -13.74
N ARG A 22 -9.81 -11.98 -14.89
CA ARG A 22 -9.94 -12.68 -16.17
C ARG A 22 -9.12 -11.95 -17.24
N ASP A 23 -7.82 -12.15 -17.19
CA ASP A 23 -6.87 -11.63 -18.20
C ASP A 23 -6.87 -10.10 -18.24
N ILE A 24 -6.42 -9.49 -17.15
CA ILE A 24 -6.44 -8.04 -16.97
C ILE A 24 -5.09 -7.42 -17.33
N ASP A 25 -5.13 -6.46 -18.25
CA ASP A 25 -4.02 -5.55 -18.54
C ASP A 25 -4.26 -4.16 -17.94
N LEU A 26 -3.22 -3.57 -17.36
CA LEU A 26 -3.22 -2.21 -16.83
C LEU A 26 -1.84 -1.59 -17.01
N ALA A 27 -1.79 -0.36 -17.50
CA ALA A 27 -0.58 0.46 -17.47
C ALA A 27 -0.91 1.82 -16.86
N VAL A 28 -0.05 2.28 -15.94
CA VAL A 28 -0.14 3.59 -15.31
C VAL A 28 1.17 4.32 -15.54
N GLU A 29 1.09 5.57 -15.96
CA GLU A 29 2.25 6.43 -16.16
C GLU A 29 2.62 7.19 -14.88
N ARG A 30 3.89 7.58 -14.75
CA ARG A 30 4.35 8.38 -13.61
C ARG A 30 3.55 9.68 -13.51
N GLY A 31 2.99 9.94 -12.32
CA GLY A 31 2.16 11.12 -12.06
C GLY A 31 0.70 10.98 -12.47
N GLN A 32 0.31 9.87 -13.10
CA GLN A 32 -1.07 9.60 -13.43
C GLN A 32 -1.87 9.19 -12.19
N VAL A 33 -3.08 9.75 -12.06
CA VAL A 33 -4.06 9.33 -11.07
C VAL A 33 -5.16 8.56 -11.79
N ILE A 34 -5.35 7.30 -11.41
CA ILE A 34 -6.38 6.43 -11.99
C ILE A 34 -7.41 6.06 -10.91
N CYS A 35 -8.66 5.89 -11.33
CA CYS A 35 -9.74 5.39 -10.49
C CYS A 35 -10.34 4.14 -11.12
N ILE A 36 -10.45 3.06 -10.35
CA ILE A 36 -11.07 1.80 -10.80
C ILE A 36 -12.45 1.71 -10.17
N VAL A 37 -13.49 1.74 -11.01
CA VAL A 37 -14.89 1.69 -10.59
C VAL A 37 -15.59 0.45 -11.12
N GLY A 38 -16.64 0.01 -10.42
CA GLY A 38 -17.39 -1.19 -10.80
C GLY A 38 -18.20 -1.76 -9.63
N PRO A 39 -19.16 -2.66 -9.90
CA PRO A 39 -20.04 -3.23 -8.87
C PRO A 39 -19.27 -4.04 -7.82
N SER A 40 -19.90 -4.30 -6.67
CA SER A 40 -19.30 -5.21 -5.68
C SER A 40 -19.00 -6.58 -6.31
N GLY A 41 -17.89 -7.20 -5.91
CA GLY A 41 -17.44 -8.48 -6.48
C GLY A 41 -16.73 -8.40 -7.83
N SER A 42 -16.62 -7.23 -8.47
CA SER A 42 -15.96 -7.08 -9.78
C SER A 42 -14.43 -7.24 -9.78
N GLY A 43 -13.81 -7.64 -8.67
CA GLY A 43 -12.37 -7.88 -8.58
C GLY A 43 -11.46 -6.66 -8.34
N LYS A 44 -11.99 -5.45 -8.15
CA LYS A 44 -11.19 -4.21 -7.97
C LYS A 44 -10.14 -4.32 -6.86
N SER A 45 -10.57 -4.72 -5.67
CA SER A 45 -9.67 -4.86 -4.52
C SER A 45 -8.67 -6.00 -4.72
N THR A 46 -9.07 -7.06 -5.43
CA THR A 46 -8.17 -8.16 -5.81
C THR A 46 -7.09 -7.65 -6.76
N LEU A 47 -7.45 -6.89 -7.79
CA LEU A 47 -6.50 -6.27 -8.72
C LEU A 47 -5.50 -5.35 -7.99
N LEU A 48 -5.97 -4.45 -7.13
CA LEU A 48 -5.08 -3.57 -6.35
C LEU A 48 -4.15 -4.37 -5.42
N ARG A 49 -4.64 -5.46 -4.81
CA ARG A 49 -3.80 -6.35 -3.98
C ARG A 49 -2.79 -7.13 -4.82
N CYS A 50 -3.14 -7.52 -6.05
CA CYS A 50 -2.20 -8.16 -6.97
C CYS A 50 -1.08 -7.20 -7.41
N ILE A 51 -1.40 -5.92 -7.65
CA ILE A 51 -0.40 -4.90 -7.99
C ILE A 51 0.66 -4.74 -6.90
N ASN A 52 0.31 -4.84 -5.62
CA ASN A 52 1.27 -4.81 -4.50
C ASN A 52 1.67 -6.22 -4.00
N LEU A 53 1.30 -7.26 -4.76
CA LEU A 53 1.49 -8.67 -4.45
C LEU A 53 1.01 -9.13 -3.05
N LEU A 54 0.08 -8.40 -2.44
CA LEU A 54 -0.62 -8.85 -1.22
C LEU A 54 -1.56 -10.02 -1.51
N GLU A 55 -1.96 -10.14 -2.77
CA GLU A 55 -2.58 -11.32 -3.34
C GLU A 55 -1.71 -11.79 -4.51
N ARG A 56 -1.28 -13.05 -4.52
CA ARG A 56 -0.48 -13.56 -5.65
C ARG A 56 -1.42 -13.86 -6.82
N PRO A 57 -1.21 -13.29 -8.02
CA PRO A 57 -1.97 -13.69 -9.20
C PRO A 57 -1.70 -15.16 -9.56
N ASP A 58 -2.65 -15.82 -10.22
CA ASP A 58 -2.47 -17.20 -10.69
C ASP A 58 -1.61 -17.25 -11.95
N SER A 59 -1.70 -16.20 -12.78
CA SER A 59 -0.88 -16.00 -13.97
C SER A 59 -0.73 -14.51 -14.28
N GLY A 60 0.17 -14.22 -15.21
CA GLY A 60 0.46 -12.86 -15.65
C GLY A 60 1.61 -12.24 -14.85
N ARG A 61 1.84 -10.96 -15.13
CA ARG A 61 3.05 -10.26 -14.71
C ARG A 61 2.70 -8.91 -14.08
N VAL A 62 3.41 -8.54 -13.02
CA VAL A 62 3.30 -7.22 -12.38
C VAL A 62 4.67 -6.58 -12.29
N VAL A 63 4.80 -5.36 -12.81
CA VAL A 63 6.00 -4.53 -12.70
C VAL A 63 5.62 -3.20 -12.04
N VAL A 64 6.37 -2.80 -11.02
CA VAL A 64 6.21 -1.50 -10.35
C VAL A 64 7.57 -0.84 -10.20
N ASP A 65 7.69 0.41 -10.66
CA ASP A 65 8.94 1.19 -10.64
C ASP A 65 10.14 0.43 -11.23
N GLY A 66 9.90 -0.30 -12.32
CA GLY A 66 10.90 -1.10 -13.03
C GLY A 66 11.21 -2.46 -12.41
N VAL A 67 10.64 -2.79 -11.25
CA VAL A 67 10.84 -4.08 -10.57
C VAL A 67 9.68 -5.02 -10.86
N GLU A 68 9.98 -6.22 -11.37
CA GLU A 68 8.97 -7.25 -11.57
C GLU A 68 8.65 -7.96 -10.25
N LEU A 69 7.47 -7.68 -9.70
CA LEU A 69 7.05 -8.21 -8.39
C LEU A 69 6.65 -9.69 -8.45
N THR A 70 6.24 -10.18 -9.62
CA THR A 70 5.82 -11.57 -9.82
C THR A 70 6.98 -12.54 -10.04
N ASP A 71 8.19 -12.02 -10.25
CA ASP A 71 9.40 -12.83 -10.39
C ASP A 71 9.70 -13.55 -9.06
N PRO A 72 9.90 -14.88 -9.07
CA PRO A 72 10.19 -15.65 -7.85
C PRO A 72 11.47 -15.22 -7.13
N ASP A 73 12.43 -14.61 -7.82
CA ASP A 73 13.70 -14.18 -7.26
C ASP A 73 13.67 -12.73 -6.73
N THR A 74 12.55 -12.02 -6.91
CA THR A 74 12.41 -10.63 -6.44
C THR A 74 12.30 -10.55 -4.91
N ASP A 75 13.12 -9.68 -4.31
CA ASP A 75 12.94 -9.25 -2.91
C ASP A 75 11.70 -8.35 -2.79
N ILE A 76 10.56 -8.98 -2.52
CA ILE A 76 9.27 -8.29 -2.42
C ILE A 76 9.24 -7.28 -1.27
N ASP A 77 9.98 -7.51 -0.18
CA ASP A 77 10.02 -6.61 0.97
C ASP A 77 10.86 -5.37 0.68
N ALA A 78 11.89 -5.49 -0.17
CA ALA A 78 12.60 -4.33 -0.71
C ALA A 78 11.73 -3.53 -1.67
N ALA A 79 11.05 -4.21 -2.61
CA ALA A 79 10.20 -3.56 -3.60
C ALA A 79 9.04 -2.79 -2.95
N ARG A 80 8.40 -3.35 -1.92
CA ARG A 80 7.30 -2.69 -1.18
C ARG A 80 7.69 -1.40 -0.46
N ARG A 81 8.97 -1.11 -0.27
CA ARG A 81 9.41 0.13 0.39
C ARG A 81 9.07 1.38 -0.42
N THR A 82 8.89 1.24 -1.74
CA THR A 82 8.51 2.33 -2.65
C THR A 82 7.03 2.32 -3.00
N ILE A 83 6.26 1.34 -2.51
CA ILE A 83 4.83 1.14 -2.82
C ILE A 83 3.98 1.40 -1.56
N GLY A 84 3.26 2.52 -1.54
CA GLY A 84 2.29 2.81 -0.50
C GLY A 84 0.95 2.12 -0.74
N MET A 85 0.32 1.58 0.31
CA MET A 85 -1.04 1.03 0.22
C MET A 85 -1.87 1.40 1.44
N LEU A 86 -3.06 1.93 1.19
CA LEU A 86 -4.06 2.25 2.20
C LEU A 86 -5.20 1.24 2.15
N PHE A 87 -5.62 0.78 3.33
CA PHE A 87 -6.69 -0.19 3.48
C PHE A 87 -7.99 0.51 3.90
N GLN A 88 -9.13 -0.07 3.52
CA GLN A 88 -10.45 0.43 3.87
C GLN A 88 -10.68 0.50 5.40
N ALA A 89 -10.08 -0.42 6.18
CA ALA A 89 -10.17 -0.45 7.63
C ALA A 89 -8.98 0.23 8.34
N PHE A 90 -8.17 1.02 7.61
CA PHE A 90 -7.00 1.80 8.05
C PHE A 90 -5.81 1.00 8.61
N ASN A 91 -6.04 -0.18 9.21
CA ASN A 91 -5.03 -1.14 9.67
C ASN A 91 -3.93 -0.54 10.58
N LEU A 92 -4.29 0.43 11.44
CA LEU A 92 -3.39 0.93 12.48
C LEU A 92 -3.13 -0.17 13.52
N PHE A 93 -1.89 -0.26 14.02
CA PHE A 93 -1.52 -1.12 15.14
C PHE A 93 -2.14 -0.57 16.42
N SER A 94 -3.15 -1.27 16.93
CA SER A 94 -3.97 -0.86 18.09
C SER A 94 -3.20 -0.71 19.40
N HIS A 95 -2.05 -1.40 19.53
CA HIS A 95 -1.19 -1.40 20.70
C HIS A 95 -0.08 -0.35 20.65
N LEU A 96 -0.04 0.47 19.59
CA LEU A 96 0.95 1.52 19.40
C LEU A 96 0.26 2.89 19.38
N THR A 97 0.98 3.92 19.83
CA THR A 97 0.53 5.32 19.67
C THR A 97 0.48 5.70 18.19
N VAL A 98 -0.16 6.83 17.85
CA VAL A 98 -0.14 7.37 16.48
C VAL A 98 1.29 7.63 16.01
N LEU A 99 2.13 8.24 16.85
CA LEU A 99 3.54 8.49 16.51
C LEU A 99 4.30 7.19 16.24
N ASP A 100 4.09 6.16 17.07
CA ASP A 100 4.74 4.87 16.91
C ASP A 100 4.26 4.12 15.66
N ASN A 101 2.97 4.23 15.31
CA ASN A 101 2.42 3.69 14.07
C ASN A 101 3.15 4.25 12.84
N VAL A 102 3.36 5.56 12.79
CA VAL A 102 4.05 6.20 11.65
C VAL A 102 5.56 5.91 11.68
N ALA A 103 6.16 5.78 12.87
CA ALA A 103 7.59 5.58 13.02
C ALA A 103 8.06 4.11 12.89
N ILE A 104 7.18 3.11 13.03
CA ILE A 104 7.61 1.71 13.13
C ILE A 104 8.34 1.22 11.89
N ALA A 105 7.84 1.51 10.68
CA ALA A 105 8.47 1.11 9.43
C ALA A 105 9.82 1.82 9.22
N GLN A 106 9.92 3.09 9.61
CA GLN A 106 11.17 3.86 9.58
C GLN A 106 12.28 3.17 10.40
N ARG A 107 11.93 2.59 11.54
CA ARG A 107 12.89 1.93 12.45
C ARG A 107 13.14 0.47 12.07
N LYS A 108 12.09 -0.29 11.76
CA LYS A 108 12.17 -1.74 11.60
C LYS A 108 12.57 -2.14 10.18
N VAL A 109 12.09 -1.41 9.17
CA VAL A 109 12.36 -1.70 7.76
C VAL A 109 13.54 -0.86 7.26
N LEU A 110 13.49 0.47 7.43
CA LEU A 110 14.56 1.38 6.97
C LEU A 110 15.74 1.51 7.93
N LYS A 111 15.69 0.84 9.10
CA LYS A 111 16.76 0.81 10.11
C LYS A 111 17.23 2.20 10.59
N ARG A 112 16.38 3.22 10.52
CA ARG A 112 16.69 4.57 11.02
C ARG A 112 16.79 4.57 12.54
N THR A 113 17.60 5.49 13.07
CA THR A 113 17.69 5.72 14.52
C THR A 113 16.32 6.14 15.06
N LYS A 114 16.08 5.90 16.36
CA LYS A 114 14.81 6.28 17.00
C LYS A 114 14.52 7.78 16.83
N THR A 115 15.53 8.62 17.04
CA THR A 115 15.43 10.08 16.92
C THR A 115 14.99 10.49 15.51
N HIS A 116 15.72 10.05 14.48
CA HIS A 116 15.41 10.41 13.09
C HIS A 116 14.05 9.84 12.64
N ALA A 117 13.70 8.62 13.04
CA ALA A 117 12.40 8.04 12.73
C ALA A 117 11.23 8.86 13.32
N TYR A 118 11.37 9.36 14.55
CA TYR A 118 10.36 10.19 15.18
C TYR A 118 10.31 11.59 14.58
N GLU A 119 11.43 12.18 14.19
CA GLU A 119 11.44 13.46 13.45
C GLU A 119 10.66 13.37 12.15
N VAL A 120 10.91 12.32 11.35
CA VAL A 120 10.18 12.06 10.10
C VAL A 120 8.70 11.82 10.39
N ALA A 121 8.37 11.00 11.39
CA ALA A 121 6.99 10.71 11.75
C ALA A 121 6.21 11.96 12.16
N ARG A 122 6.81 12.84 12.99
CA ARG A 122 6.19 14.12 13.37
C ARG A 122 5.98 15.06 12.19
N ALA A 123 6.96 15.15 11.30
CA ALA A 123 6.84 15.94 10.07
C ALA A 123 5.70 15.42 9.18
N THR A 124 5.51 14.10 9.09
CA THR A 124 4.38 13.49 8.36
C THR A 124 3.05 13.79 9.07
N LEU A 125 2.97 13.62 10.39
CA LEU A 125 1.76 13.91 11.15
C LEU A 125 1.33 15.38 11.05
N ALA A 126 2.28 16.31 10.97
CA ALA A 126 2.00 17.73 10.73
C ALA A 126 1.32 17.96 9.37
N LYS A 127 1.78 17.28 8.31
CA LYS A 127 1.20 17.41 6.95
C LYS A 127 -0.25 16.94 6.88
N VAL A 128 -0.60 15.92 7.67
CA VAL A 128 -1.97 15.39 7.74
C VAL A 128 -2.81 16.03 8.87
N GLY A 129 -2.27 17.01 9.60
CA GLY A 129 -2.97 17.75 10.64
C GLY A 129 -3.31 16.90 11.88
N LEU A 130 -2.33 16.14 12.38
CA LEU A 130 -2.44 15.26 13.56
C LEU A 130 -1.32 15.48 14.59
N SER A 131 -0.64 16.63 14.57
CA SER A 131 0.44 16.94 15.53
C SER A 131 -0.01 16.90 16.99
N ASP A 132 -1.28 17.19 17.29
CA ASP A 132 -1.84 17.15 18.65
C ASP A 132 -2.27 15.74 19.10
N LYS A 133 -2.09 14.72 18.25
CA LYS A 133 -2.53 13.33 18.49
C LYS A 133 -1.40 12.31 18.55
N GLU A 134 -0.15 12.75 18.61
CA GLU A 134 1.03 11.86 18.60
C GLU A 134 0.96 10.74 19.64
N THR A 135 0.48 11.04 20.84
CA THR A 135 0.41 10.09 21.98
C THR A 135 -0.92 9.34 22.07
N ALA A 136 -1.89 9.66 21.22
CA ALA A 136 -3.18 8.99 21.22
C ALA A 136 -3.04 7.55 20.75
N MET A 137 -3.91 6.67 21.23
CA MET A 137 -4.12 5.34 20.69
C MET A 137 -5.14 5.37 19.54
N PRO A 138 -5.08 4.45 18.56
CA PRO A 138 -6.01 4.44 17.43
C PRO A 138 -7.49 4.47 17.81
N ALA A 139 -7.87 3.80 18.91
CA ALA A 139 -9.24 3.79 19.42
C ALA A 139 -9.76 5.16 19.91
N GLN A 140 -8.85 6.13 20.16
CA GLN A 140 -9.19 7.49 20.57
C GLN A 140 -9.35 8.45 19.38
N LEU A 141 -9.12 7.97 18.16
CA LEU A 141 -9.26 8.74 16.92
C LEU A 141 -10.65 8.53 16.30
N SER A 142 -11.20 9.59 15.71
CA SER A 142 -12.33 9.46 14.80
C SER A 142 -11.94 8.70 13.53
N GLY A 143 -12.90 8.16 12.78
CA GLY A 143 -12.60 7.45 11.52
C GLY A 143 -11.79 8.28 10.52
N GLY A 144 -12.12 9.57 10.38
CA GLY A 144 -11.34 10.47 9.51
C GLY A 144 -9.93 10.79 10.05
N GLN A 145 -9.73 10.74 11.36
CA GLN A 145 -8.39 10.84 11.96
C GLN A 145 -7.59 9.54 11.75
N GLN A 146 -8.22 8.37 11.89
CA GLN A 146 -7.58 7.09 11.62
C GLN A 146 -7.14 6.98 10.15
N GLN A 147 -7.98 7.41 9.22
CA GLN A 147 -7.63 7.47 7.80
C GLN A 147 -6.43 8.37 7.56
N ARG A 148 -6.42 9.58 8.14
CA ARG A 148 -5.29 10.52 8.01
C ARG A 148 -4.00 10.02 8.66
N ALA A 149 -4.09 9.26 9.76
CA ALA A 149 -2.94 8.64 10.40
C ALA A 149 -2.35 7.47 9.60
N ALA A 150 -3.16 6.82 8.76
CA ALA A 150 -2.72 5.73 7.88
C ALA A 150 -2.02 6.24 6.60
N ILE A 151 -2.32 7.47 6.16
CA ILE A 151 -1.70 8.17 5.01
C ILE A 151 -0.27 8.59 5.35
#